data_AF-A0A922LRL3-F1
#
_entry.id   AF-A0A922LRL3-F1
#
_cell.length_a   1.000
_cell.length_b   1.000
_cell.length_c   1.000
_cell.angle_alpha   90.00
_cell.angle_beta   90.00
_cell.angle_gamma   90.00
#
_symmetry.space_group_name_H-M   'P 1'
#
loop_
_entity.id
_entity.type
_entity.pdbx_description
1 polymer ?
#
loop_
_entity_poly.entity_id
_entity_poly.type
_entity_poly.pdbx_seq_one_letter_code
_entity_poly.pdbx_strand_id
1 'polypeptide(L)'
;MFENSPPTKKWNYCLYNNRGLPDNYVDSDFLSELKENLFLPKLRARDVIIAAGSIYQQLCWYVLFISTLVQFVFVCNYLLLSTVRLDFSTVSQSLPFLVYNYWICLVLVNERGK
;
A
#
# COMPACT_ATOMS: atom_id res chain seq x y z
N MET A 1 -3.96 -33.01 -15.39
CA MET A 1 -3.27 -33.65 -14.26
C MET A 1 -1.91 -32.96 -14.16
N PHE A 2 -1.78 -31.96 -13.26
CA PHE A 2 -0.55 -31.18 -13.12
C PHE A 2 0.29 -31.80 -12.01
N GLU A 3 1.30 -32.57 -12.40
CA GLU A 3 2.33 -33.06 -11.50
C GLU A 3 3.37 -31.97 -11.31
N ASN A 4 3.14 -31.09 -10.33
CA ASN A 4 4.15 -30.18 -9.82
C ASN A 4 4.40 -30.56 -8.36
N SER A 5 5.07 -31.69 -8.14
CA SER A 5 5.64 -32.03 -6.85
C SER A 5 6.75 -31.03 -6.54
N PRO A 6 6.77 -30.40 -5.35
CA PRO A 6 7.84 -29.48 -4.98
C PRO A 6 9.17 -30.22 -5.02
N PRO A 7 10.27 -29.59 -5.48
CA PRO A 7 11.57 -30.23 -5.51
C PRO A 7 11.90 -30.75 -4.10
N THR A 8 12.12 -32.06 -4.00
CA THR A 8 12.58 -32.75 -2.78
C THR A 8 14.06 -32.45 -2.53
N LYS A 9 14.45 -31.17 -2.59
CA LYS A 9 15.80 -30.76 -2.24
C LYS A 9 15.90 -30.78 -0.71
N LYS A 10 16.52 -31.83 -0.18
CA LYS A 10 16.78 -31.96 1.26
C LYS A 10 17.57 -30.73 1.73
N TRP A 11 17.00 -29.96 2.66
CA TRP A 11 17.64 -28.78 3.23
C TRP A 11 19.02 -29.15 3.77
N ASN A 12 20.08 -28.54 3.24
CA ASN A 12 21.45 -28.78 3.67
C ASN A 12 21.94 -27.56 4.46
N TYR A 13 22.27 -27.77 5.73
CA TYR A 13 22.81 -26.73 6.62
C TYR A 13 24.26 -26.44 6.26
N CYS A 14 24.45 -25.78 5.13
CA CYS A 14 25.74 -25.56 4.51
C CYS A 14 26.62 -24.53 5.27
N LEU A 15 25.99 -23.75 6.17
CA LEU A 15 26.59 -22.76 7.08
C LEU A 15 27.40 -23.37 8.24
N TYR A 16 27.08 -24.60 8.67
CA TYR A 16 27.75 -25.23 9.82
C TYR A 16 28.75 -26.32 9.40
N ASN A 17 28.85 -26.60 8.11
CA ASN A 17 29.82 -27.56 7.58
C ASN A 17 31.16 -26.86 7.43
N ASN A 18 32.18 -27.35 8.13
CA ASN A 18 33.54 -26.86 7.99
C ASN A 18 34.10 -27.34 6.64
N ARG A 19 34.03 -26.47 5.62
CA ARG A 19 34.44 -26.78 4.25
C ARG A 19 35.86 -26.31 3.91
N GLY A 20 36.61 -25.80 4.89
CA GLY A 20 37.97 -25.28 4.68
C GLY A 20 38.04 -24.06 3.78
N LEU A 21 36.90 -23.40 3.55
CA LEU A 21 36.77 -22.20 2.74
C LEU A 21 36.80 -20.97 3.66
N PRO A 22 37.32 -19.82 3.18
CA PRO A 22 37.31 -18.60 3.96
C PRO A 22 35.87 -18.20 4.34
N ASP A 23 35.68 -17.56 5.50
CA ASP A 23 34.36 -17.22 6.06
C ASP A 23 33.44 -16.43 5.13
N ASN A 24 33.99 -15.76 4.10
CA ASN A 24 33.23 -14.99 3.12
C ASN A 24 33.05 -15.72 1.78
N TYR A 25 33.30 -17.03 1.73
CA TYR A 25 33.08 -17.82 0.54
C TYR A 25 31.58 -18.06 0.32
N VAL A 26 31.11 -17.67 -0.86
CA VAL A 26 29.73 -17.86 -1.32
C VAL A 26 29.80 -18.65 -2.62
N ASP A 27 29.09 -19.79 -2.68
CA ASP A 27 28.99 -20.56 -3.93
C ASP A 27 28.26 -19.74 -5.00
N SER A 28 28.60 -19.95 -6.26
CA SER A 28 27.95 -19.25 -7.39
C SER A 28 26.44 -19.46 -7.43
N ASP A 29 25.98 -20.60 -6.91
CA ASP A 29 24.58 -21.00 -6.88
C ASP A 29 23.83 -20.47 -5.64
N PHE A 30 24.54 -19.90 -4.65
CA PHE A 30 23.90 -19.38 -3.44
C PHE A 30 22.92 -18.26 -3.76
N LEU A 31 23.30 -17.34 -4.66
CA LEU A 31 22.44 -16.21 -5.02
C LEU A 31 21.25 -16.63 -5.89
N SER A 32 21.41 -17.66 -6.73
CA SER A 32 20.29 -18.21 -7.51
C SER A 32 19.29 -18.93 -6.60
N GLU A 33 19.75 -19.69 -5.61
CA GLU A 33 18.91 -20.31 -4.58
C GLU A 33 18.27 -19.28 -3.64
N LEU A 34 18.97 -18.19 -3.31
CA LEU A 34 18.42 -17.09 -2.51
C LEU A 34 17.26 -16.42 -3.26
N LYS A 35 17.39 -16.25 -4.58
CA LYS A 35 16.36 -15.68 -5.45
C LYS A 35 15.12 -16.58 -5.53
N GLU A 36 15.29 -17.90 -5.51
CA GLU A 36 14.17 -18.86 -5.48
C GLU A 36 13.47 -18.91 -4.12
N ASN A 37 14.20 -18.65 -3.02
CA ASN A 37 13.64 -18.61 -1.67
C ASN A 37 13.04 -17.26 -1.27
N LEU A 38 13.20 -16.22 -2.09
CA LEU A 38 12.45 -14.98 -1.97
C LEU A 38 10.99 -15.25 -2.38
N PHE A 39 10.19 -15.68 -1.40
CA PHE A 39 8.72 -15.66 -1.46
C PHE A 39 8.24 -14.20 -1.48
N LEU A 40 8.51 -13.50 -2.58
CA LEU A 40 7.84 -12.27 -2.91
C LEU A 40 6.46 -12.67 -3.44
N PRO A 41 5.37 -12.43 -2.68
CA PRO A 41 4.05 -12.61 -3.26
C PRO A 41 4.01 -11.76 -4.54
N LYS A 42 3.49 -12.33 -5.63
CA LYS A 42 3.30 -11.59 -6.89
C LYS A 42 2.37 -10.42 -6.60
N LEU A 43 2.94 -9.26 -6.26
CA LEU A 43 2.21 -8.03 -6.03
C LEU A 43 1.64 -7.61 -7.38
N ARG A 44 0.36 -7.88 -7.58
CA ARG A 44 -0.33 -7.31 -8.73
C ARG A 44 -0.44 -5.81 -8.50
N ALA A 45 -0.16 -5.03 -9.54
CA ALA A 45 -0.26 -3.57 -9.48
C ALA A 45 -1.61 -3.11 -8.89
N ARG A 46 -2.69 -3.85 -9.19
CA ARG A 46 -4.02 -3.61 -8.61
C ARG A 46 -4.05 -3.68 -7.09
N ASP A 47 -3.46 -4.72 -6.51
CA ASP A 47 -3.47 -4.93 -5.06
C ASP A 47 -2.70 -3.80 -4.35
N VAL A 48 -1.62 -3.32 -4.98
CA VAL A 48 -0.83 -2.17 -4.52
C VAL A 48 -1.61 -0.86 -4.64
N ILE A 49 -2.27 -0.61 -5.76
CA ILE A 49 -3.06 0.61 -6.00
C ILE A 49 -4.24 0.68 -5.01
N ILE A 50 -4.93 -0.44 -4.76
CA ILE A 50 -6.02 -0.50 -3.79
C ILE A 50 -5.49 -0.25 -2.38
N ALA A 51 -4.37 -0.88 -1.99
CA ALA A 51 -3.79 -0.71 -0.66
C ALA A 51 -3.31 0.73 -0.41
N ALA A 52 -2.54 1.30 -1.35
CA ALA A 52 -2.10 2.70 -1.28
C ALA A 52 -3.29 3.66 -1.27
N GLY A 53 -4.32 3.33 -2.04
CA GLY A 53 -5.59 4.01 -2.08
C GLY A 53 -6.35 4.09 -0.76
N SER A 54 -6.44 2.97 -0.07
CA SER A 54 -7.07 2.88 1.25
C SER A 54 -6.39 3.81 2.26
N ILE A 55 -5.05 3.83 2.26
CA ILE A 55 -4.26 4.72 3.12
C ILE A 55 -4.54 6.19 2.78
N TYR A 56 -4.58 6.52 1.48
CA TYR A 56 -4.91 7.87 1.02
C TYR A 56 -6.30 8.32 1.45
N GLN A 57 -7.31 7.44 1.36
CA GLN A 57 -8.67 7.73 1.81
C GLN A 57 -8.75 7.99 3.31
N GLN A 58 -8.04 7.19 4.12
CA GLN A 58 -7.99 7.40 5.57
C GLN A 58 -7.37 8.75 5.91
N LEU A 59 -6.27 9.13 5.25
CA LEU A 59 -5.66 10.45 5.41
C LEU A 59 -6.62 11.59 5.05
N CYS A 60 -7.36 11.45 3.95
CA CYS A 60 -8.38 12.44 3.56
C CYS A 60 -9.46 12.60 4.64
N TRP A 61 -9.93 11.51 5.23
CA TRP A 61 -10.89 11.55 6.33
C TRP A 61 -10.33 12.26 7.56
N TYR A 62 -9.07 12.01 7.92
CA TYR A 62 -8.42 12.72 9.03
C TYR A 62 -8.32 14.22 8.77
N VAL A 63 -7.95 14.63 7.55
CA VAL A 63 -7.86 16.05 7.17
C VAL A 63 -9.24 16.71 7.26
N LEU A 64 -10.28 16.07 6.72
CA LEU A 64 -11.65 16.58 6.80
C LEU A 64 -12.12 16.69 8.24
N PHE A 65 -11.87 15.67 9.07
CA PHE A 65 -12.24 15.67 10.48
C PHE A 65 -11.56 16.80 11.26
N ILE A 66 -10.24 16.94 11.12
CA ILE A 66 -9.46 17.99 11.82
C ILE A 66 -9.90 19.37 11.36
N SER A 67 -10.04 19.59 10.04
CA SER A 67 -10.50 20.87 9.51
C SER A 67 -11.88 21.24 10.05
N THR A 68 -12.83 20.29 10.02
CA THR A 68 -14.19 20.52 10.52
C THR A 68 -14.19 20.82 12.02
N LEU A 69 -13.36 20.13 12.81
CA LEU A 69 -13.24 20.37 14.25
C LEU A 69 -12.64 21.74 14.56
N VAL A 70 -11.57 22.14 13.86
CA VAL A 70 -10.97 23.47 14.00
C VAL A 70 -11.98 24.56 13.64
N GLN A 71 -12.73 24.36 12.56
CA GLN A 71 -13.82 25.26 12.16
C GLN A 71 -14.90 25.36 13.23
N PHE A 72 -15.33 24.23 13.78
CA PHE A 72 -16.34 24.19 14.85
C PHE A 72 -15.88 24.98 16.08
N VAL A 73 -14.64 24.76 16.55
CA VAL A 73 -14.06 25.50 17.67
C VAL A 73 -13.99 27.00 17.37
N PHE A 74 -13.59 27.37 16.15
CA PHE A 74 -13.50 28.77 15.73
C PHE A 74 -14.88 29.45 15.70
N VAL A 75 -15.91 28.78 15.19
CA VAL A 75 -17.30 29.28 15.18
C VAL A 75 -17.86 29.43 16.59
N CYS A 76 -17.60 28.46 17.47
CA CYS A 76 -18.02 28.57 18.88
C CYS A 76 -17.31 29.72 19.61
N ASN A 77 -16.10 30.11 19.18
CA ASN A 77 -15.33 31.18 19.81
C ASN A 77 -15.65 32.57 19.24
N TYR A 78 -15.97 32.69 17.94
CA TYR A 78 -16.20 33.98 17.25
C TYR A 78 -17.56 34.04 16.54
N LEU A 79 -18.41 35.00 16.92
CA LEU A 79 -19.77 35.14 16.41
C LEU A 79 -19.84 35.75 14.99
N LEU A 80 -20.43 34.99 14.08
CA LEU A 80 -21.33 35.38 12.97
C LEU A 80 -20.85 35.94 11.62
N LEU A 81 -19.56 36.22 11.35
CA LEU A 81 -19.11 36.62 9.99
C LEU A 81 -18.47 35.49 9.16
N SER A 82 -18.36 34.27 9.71
CA SER A 82 -17.51 33.20 9.16
C SER A 82 -18.23 32.13 8.32
N THR A 83 -19.56 32.04 8.34
CA THR A 83 -20.31 30.90 7.77
C THR A 83 -20.06 30.68 6.28
N VAL A 84 -20.06 31.73 5.46
CA VAL A 84 -19.86 31.62 3.99
C VAL A 84 -18.42 31.24 3.61
N ARG A 85 -17.41 31.63 4.39
CA ARG A 85 -16.01 31.23 4.14
C ARG A 85 -15.75 29.76 4.49
N LEU A 86 -16.55 29.20 5.41
CA LEU A 86 -16.40 27.82 5.85
C LEU A 86 -16.80 26.86 4.74
N ASP A 87 -17.96 27.07 4.11
CA ASP A 87 -18.51 26.17 3.07
C ASP A 87 -17.56 25.97 1.88
N PHE A 88 -16.89 27.03 1.40
CA PHE A 88 -15.95 26.93 0.28
C PHE A 88 -14.72 26.07 0.62
N SER A 89 -14.24 26.15 1.86
CA SER A 89 -13.06 25.41 2.30
C SER A 89 -13.34 23.92 2.50
N THR A 90 -14.52 23.56 3.02
CA THR A 90 -14.93 22.15 3.20
C THR A 90 -15.21 21.46 1.86
N VAL A 91 -15.83 22.17 0.91
CA VAL A 91 -16.03 21.66 -0.46
C VAL A 91 -14.68 21.46 -1.17
N SER A 92 -13.76 22.40 -1.03
CA SER A 92 -12.42 22.28 -1.63
C SER A 92 -11.63 21.08 -1.08
N GLN A 93 -11.79 20.75 0.20
CA GLN A 93 -11.07 19.64 0.84
C GLN A 93 -11.68 18.26 0.57
N SER A 94 -12.96 18.19 0.21
CA SER A 94 -13.66 16.93 -0.10
C SER A 94 -13.54 16.52 -1.58
N LEU A 95 -13.21 17.46 -2.47
CA LEU A 95 -12.99 17.19 -3.89
C LEU A 95 -11.94 16.10 -4.18
N PRO A 96 -10.75 16.09 -3.56
CA PRO A 96 -9.75 15.03 -3.80
C PRO A 96 -10.26 13.64 -3.41
N PHE A 97 -11.04 13.54 -2.34
CA PHE A 97 -11.65 12.28 -1.90
C PHE A 97 -12.67 11.76 -2.92
N LEU A 98 -13.52 12.63 -3.48
CA LEU A 98 -14.51 12.25 -4.49
C LEU A 98 -13.85 11.88 -5.82
N VAL A 99 -12.85 12.64 -6.26
CA VAL A 99 -12.08 12.36 -7.48
C VAL A 99 -11.37 11.02 -7.37
N TYR A 100 -10.74 10.75 -6.22
CA TYR A 100 -10.08 9.47 -5.97
C TYR A 100 -11.05 8.29 -6.00
N ASN A 101 -12.22 8.41 -5.36
CA ASN A 101 -13.28 7.38 -5.39
C ASN A 101 -13.85 7.14 -6.79
N TYR A 102 -14.03 8.20 -7.57
CA TYR A 102 -14.48 8.07 -8.95
C TYR A 102 -13.43 7.38 -9.83
N TRP A 103 -12.16 7.77 -9.69
CA TRP A 103 -11.05 7.19 -10.45
C TRP A 103 -10.83 5.71 -10.13
N ILE A 104 -10.84 5.31 -8.86
CA ILE A 104 -10.67 3.90 -8.48
C ILE A 104 -11.86 3.05 -9.00
N CYS A 105 -13.09 3.58 -9.00
CA CYS A 105 -14.24 2.93 -9.58
C CYS A 105 -14.07 2.70 -11.09
N LEU A 106 -13.56 3.70 -11.83
CA LEU A 106 -13.27 3.55 -13.26
C LEU A 106 -12.19 2.49 -13.52
N VAL A 107 -11.10 2.50 -12.75
CA VAL A 107 -10.03 1.49 -12.88
C VAL A 107 -10.57 0.08 -12.60
N LEU A 108 -11.39 -0.08 -11.56
CA LEU A 108 -11.97 -1.38 -11.20
C LEU A 108 -13.07 -1.86 -12.18
N VAL A 109 -13.79 -0.94 -12.83
CA VAL A 109 -14.81 -1.27 -13.83
C VAL A 109 -14.18 -1.61 -15.18
N ASN A 110 -13.17 -0.85 -15.62
CA ASN A 110 -12.51 -1.05 -16.91
C ASN A 110 -11.74 -2.39 -16.99
N GLU A 111 -11.22 -2.86 -15.86
CA GLU A 111 -10.49 -4.14 -15.77
C GLU A 111 -11.41 -5.37 -15.65
N ARG A 112 -12.73 -5.22 -15.44
CA ARG A 112 -13.69 -6.35 -15.45
C ARG A 112 -14.20 -6.71 -16.84
N GLY A 113 -13.95 -5.85 -17.83
CA GLY A 113 -14.36 -6.05 -19.23
C GLY A 113 -13.30 -6.70 -20.12
N LYS A 114 -12.14 -7.08 -19.56
CA LYS A 114 -11.06 -7.84 -20.21
C LYS A 114 -10.93 -9.21 -19.55
#